data_AF-A0A643FR57-F1
#
_entry.id   AF-A0A643FR57-F1
#
_cell.length_a   1.000
_cell.length_b   1.000
_cell.length_c   1.000
_cell.angle_alpha   90.00
_cell.angle_beta   90.00
_cell.angle_gamma   90.00
#
_symmetry.space_group_name_H-M   'P 1'
#
loop_
_entity.id
_entity.type
_entity.pdbx_description
1 polymer ?
#
loop_
_entity_poly.entity_id
_entity_poly.type
_entity_poly.pdbx_seq_one_letter_code
_entity_poly.pdbx_strand_id
1 'polypeptide(L)'
;MPQKKIKTEDVPAVRADIVNFPVQPEVSRAEIALRNALGTVPVNEDAFSRLLQCVRNIQRTKDKISRLLQDLGADLQLMHESTTEIVAAEYGDTRAARSRAREMFFTIAEDALDLTRSQAQLYLSLYHRFLQHNGALSKLNIGELMVLRRRDYSAEEIDAVIEFKENDPAYHRKDIRKFVERLRKQEEEVIDVQTKLDIATAELASTVSENADKDFEIRRLNTELGRLASERDADREALSHVREEMTRQNLSYSAIRMQIDDLEREKRELQDRMAFSKANTRPETVEVQVVPLGYASLEDALAAKNDELSAAKAELADIQSRRQQIEDEIAERSSVLDKRARARDELAKLVTEFEQVVSTFASVQLAVQMAGDVSEFRPALTVLDSIVSRLHADIRSALNAR
;
A
#
# COMPACT_ATOMS: atom_id res chain seq x y z
N MET A 1 70.92 -81.13 12.14
CA MET A 1 71.87 -79.99 12.30
C MET A 1 71.61 -79.01 11.16
N PRO A 2 71.50 -77.70 11.43
CA PRO A 2 70.20 -77.09 11.74
C PRO A 2 69.76 -75.91 10.85
N GLN A 3 68.44 -75.74 10.83
CA GLN A 3 67.60 -74.53 10.71
C GLN A 3 68.29 -73.16 10.52
N LYS A 4 67.73 -72.36 9.60
CA LYS A 4 67.42 -70.95 9.91
C LYS A 4 66.18 -70.47 9.14
N LYS A 5 65.06 -70.46 9.86
CA LYS A 5 63.90 -69.62 9.56
C LYS A 5 64.36 -68.17 9.63
N ILE A 6 64.28 -67.43 8.52
CA ILE A 6 64.42 -65.98 8.57
C ILE A 6 63.05 -65.43 8.94
N LYS A 7 63.00 -64.86 10.15
CA LYS A 7 61.86 -64.14 10.69
C LYS A 7 61.60 -62.91 9.81
N THR A 8 60.33 -62.73 9.46
CA THR A 8 59.72 -61.45 9.10
C THR A 8 60.06 -60.42 10.18
N GLU A 9 60.92 -59.45 9.84
CA GLU A 9 60.97 -58.17 10.53
C GLU A 9 59.95 -57.26 9.85
N ASP A 10 58.90 -56.93 10.60
CA ASP A 10 57.98 -55.84 10.31
C ASP A 10 58.78 -54.54 10.23
N VAL A 11 59.08 -54.10 9.02
CA VAL A 11 59.44 -52.72 8.76
C VAL A 11 58.14 -51.93 8.88
N PRO A 12 57.99 -51.00 9.85
CA PRO A 12 56.83 -50.15 9.88
C PRO A 12 56.84 -49.33 8.59
N ALA A 13 55.86 -49.57 7.73
CA ALA A 13 55.59 -48.76 6.57
C ALA A 13 55.47 -47.32 7.05
N VAL A 14 56.49 -46.51 6.77
CA VAL A 14 56.43 -45.06 6.85
C VAL A 14 55.25 -44.70 5.96
N ARG A 15 54.10 -44.42 6.59
CA ARG A 15 52.98 -43.76 5.94
C ARG A 15 53.55 -42.41 5.53
N ALA A 16 54.04 -42.32 4.30
CA ALA A 16 54.24 -41.05 3.65
C ALA A 16 52.90 -40.33 3.78
N ASP A 17 52.89 -39.23 4.51
CA ASP A 17 51.79 -38.29 4.51
C ASP A 17 51.49 -37.97 3.05
N ILE A 18 50.43 -38.58 2.53
CA ILE A 18 49.86 -38.19 1.25
C ILE A 18 49.31 -36.80 1.52
N VAL A 19 50.12 -35.79 1.22
CA VAL A 19 49.69 -34.40 1.09
C VAL A 19 48.57 -34.43 0.06
N ASN A 20 47.34 -34.43 0.57
CA ASN A 20 46.15 -34.45 -0.24
C ASN A 20 46.01 -33.04 -0.83
N PHE A 21 46.64 -32.83 -1.99
CA PHE A 21 46.46 -31.59 -2.74
C PHE A 21 44.96 -31.42 -3.03
N PRO A 22 44.38 -30.22 -2.83
CA PRO A 22 42.99 -29.99 -3.14
C PRO A 22 42.79 -30.19 -4.65
N VAL A 23 42.28 -31.36 -5.01
CA VAL A 23 41.87 -31.68 -6.38
C VAL A 23 40.77 -30.69 -6.74
N GLN A 24 41.02 -29.86 -7.75
CA GLN A 24 40.09 -28.83 -8.21
C GLN A 24 38.68 -29.44 -8.38
N PRO A 25 37.60 -28.75 -7.96
CA PRO A 25 36.25 -29.31 -7.90
C PRO A 25 35.72 -29.84 -9.25
N GLU A 26 36.25 -29.35 -10.37
CA GLU A 26 35.94 -29.82 -11.74
C GLU A 26 36.54 -31.20 -12.04
N VAL A 27 37.72 -31.50 -11.48
CA VAL A 27 38.39 -32.80 -11.64
C VAL A 27 37.57 -33.90 -10.99
N SER A 28 37.01 -33.62 -9.82
CA SER A 28 36.12 -34.53 -9.09
C SER A 28 34.83 -34.79 -9.87
N ARG A 29 34.24 -33.77 -10.52
CA ARG A 29 33.00 -33.93 -11.30
C ARG A 29 33.19 -34.78 -12.55
N ALA A 30 34.24 -34.50 -13.34
CA ALA A 30 34.53 -35.25 -14.55
C ALA A 30 34.85 -36.72 -14.21
N GLU A 31 35.59 -36.96 -13.12
CA GLU A 31 35.92 -38.29 -12.64
C GLU A 31 34.68 -39.05 -12.14
N ILE A 32 33.82 -38.43 -11.34
CA ILE A 32 32.56 -39.02 -10.86
C ILE A 32 31.63 -39.34 -12.05
N ALA A 33 31.50 -38.43 -13.01
CA ALA A 33 30.69 -38.66 -14.21
C ALA A 33 31.23 -39.82 -15.05
N LEU A 34 32.56 -39.94 -15.18
CA LEU A 34 33.19 -41.04 -15.89
C LEU A 34 33.00 -42.37 -15.17
N ARG A 35 33.18 -42.40 -13.85
CA ARG A 35 32.96 -43.60 -13.02
C ARG A 35 31.49 -44.03 -13.06
N ASN A 36 30.55 -43.09 -13.02
CA ASN A 36 29.13 -43.37 -13.15
C ASN A 36 28.78 -43.92 -14.54
N ALA A 37 29.38 -43.37 -15.61
CA ALA A 37 29.16 -43.82 -16.98
C ALA A 37 29.76 -45.21 -17.27
N LEU A 38 30.88 -45.55 -16.62
CA LEU A 38 31.54 -46.85 -16.75
C LEU A 38 30.90 -47.95 -15.87
N GLY A 39 30.06 -47.57 -14.89
CA GLY A 39 29.28 -48.50 -14.08
C GLY A 39 30.14 -49.53 -13.33
N THR A 40 29.75 -50.80 -13.40
CA THR A 40 30.45 -51.94 -12.74
C THR A 40 31.50 -52.61 -13.62
N VAL A 41 31.91 -51.98 -14.73
CA VAL A 41 32.95 -52.56 -15.60
C VAL A 41 34.30 -52.44 -14.89
N PRO A 42 35.07 -53.54 -14.72
CA PRO A 42 36.41 -53.47 -14.15
C PRO A 42 37.34 -52.81 -15.17
N VAL A 43 37.54 -51.50 -15.02
CA VAL A 43 38.45 -50.72 -15.86
C VAL A 43 39.83 -50.73 -15.22
N ASN A 44 40.86 -51.02 -16.01
CA ASN A 44 42.25 -50.86 -15.59
C ASN A 44 42.51 -49.37 -15.28
N GLU A 45 43.11 -49.06 -14.12
CA GLU A 45 43.32 -47.69 -13.63
C GLU A 45 44.11 -46.83 -14.64
N ASP A 46 45.02 -47.45 -15.41
CA ASP A 46 45.76 -46.81 -16.50
C ASP A 46 44.85 -46.40 -17.68
N ALA A 47 43.87 -47.25 -18.02
CA ALA A 47 42.91 -46.97 -19.09
C ALA A 47 41.92 -45.89 -18.65
N PHE A 48 41.50 -45.93 -17.38
CA PHE A 48 40.67 -44.88 -16.78
C PHE A 48 41.40 -43.53 -16.77
N SER A 49 42.67 -43.51 -16.35
CA SER A 49 43.50 -42.30 -16.34
C SER A 49 43.70 -41.71 -17.74
N ARG A 50 43.93 -42.55 -18.77
CA ARG A 50 44.00 -42.11 -20.18
C ARG A 50 42.68 -41.52 -20.66
N LEU A 51 41.55 -42.15 -20.33
CA LEU A 51 40.23 -41.68 -20.73
C LEU A 51 39.92 -40.33 -20.05
N LEU A 52 40.21 -40.20 -18.76
CA LEU A 52 40.09 -38.95 -18.02
C LEU A 52 40.95 -37.85 -18.64
N GLN A 53 42.19 -38.18 -19.04
CA GLN A 53 43.07 -37.25 -19.75
C GLN A 53 42.51 -36.83 -21.12
N CYS A 54 41.91 -37.76 -21.87
CA CYS A 54 41.22 -37.44 -23.12
C CYS A 54 40.03 -36.50 -22.90
N VAL A 55 39.19 -36.76 -21.88
CA VAL A 55 38.06 -35.88 -21.54
C VAL A 55 38.55 -34.47 -21.16
N ARG A 56 39.63 -34.36 -20.39
CA ARG A 56 40.23 -33.06 -20.06
C ARG A 56 40.75 -32.33 -21.30
N ASN A 57 41.42 -33.03 -22.20
CA ASN A 57 41.90 -32.45 -23.45
C ASN A 57 40.73 -31.96 -24.32
N ILE A 58 39.63 -32.71 -24.36
CA ILE A 58 38.41 -32.31 -25.08
C ILE A 58 37.77 -31.08 -24.43
N GLN A 59 37.66 -31.03 -23.10
CA GLN A 59 37.15 -29.86 -22.38
C GLN A 59 37.98 -28.60 -22.66
N ARG A 60 39.31 -28.68 -22.55
CA ARG A 60 40.21 -27.57 -22.89
C ARG A 60 40.07 -27.11 -24.34
N THR A 61 39.89 -28.07 -25.26
CA THR A 61 39.68 -27.77 -26.68
C THR A 61 38.33 -27.05 -26.89
N LYS A 62 37.28 -27.49 -26.20
CA LYS A 62 35.97 -26.84 -26.22
C LYS A 62 36.05 -25.40 -25.71
N ASP A 63 36.73 -25.16 -24.59
CA ASP A 63 36.90 -23.81 -24.04
C ASP A 63 37.70 -22.90 -25.00
N LYS A 64 38.73 -23.47 -25.65
CA LYS A 64 39.48 -22.77 -26.70
C LYS A 64 38.60 -22.40 -27.89
N ILE A 65 37.75 -23.32 -28.36
CA ILE A 65 36.80 -23.07 -29.45
C ILE A 65 35.83 -21.94 -29.06
N SER A 66 35.30 -21.96 -27.84
CA SER A 66 34.40 -20.90 -27.36
C SER A 66 35.07 -19.52 -27.40
N ARG A 67 36.33 -19.39 -26.97
CA ARG A 67 37.08 -18.13 -27.05
C ARG A 67 37.33 -17.70 -28.50
N LEU A 68 37.75 -18.63 -29.36
CA LEU A 68 37.96 -18.35 -30.78
C LEU A 68 36.69 -17.88 -31.49
N LEU A 69 35.52 -18.35 -31.07
CA LEU A 69 34.24 -17.87 -31.60
C LEU A 69 33.91 -16.44 -31.15
N GLN A 70 34.38 -16.01 -29.98
CA GLN A 70 34.28 -14.61 -29.54
C GLN A 70 35.21 -13.72 -30.34
N ASP A 71 36.46 -14.16 -30.49
CA ASP A 71 37.47 -13.45 -31.28
C ASP A 71 36.98 -13.28 -32.73
N LEU A 72 36.40 -14.34 -33.32
CA LEU A 72 35.74 -14.26 -34.63
C LEU A 72 34.63 -13.20 -34.69
N GLY A 73 33.80 -13.10 -33.65
CA GLY A 73 32.76 -12.08 -33.57
C GLY A 73 33.32 -10.65 -33.50
N ALA A 74 34.39 -10.45 -32.73
CA ALA A 74 35.09 -9.18 -32.61
C ALA A 74 35.78 -8.78 -33.92
N ASP A 75 36.48 -9.71 -34.57
CA ASP A 75 37.15 -9.48 -35.85
C ASP A 75 36.14 -9.19 -36.97
N LEU A 76 34.99 -9.87 -36.98
CA LEU A 76 33.89 -9.54 -37.90
C LEU A 76 33.32 -8.14 -37.67
N GLN A 77 33.24 -7.68 -36.42
CA GLN A 77 32.82 -6.31 -36.10
C GLN A 77 33.84 -5.29 -36.61
N LEU A 78 35.14 -5.51 -36.35
CA LEU A 78 36.22 -4.66 -36.86
C LEU A 78 36.23 -4.61 -38.39
N MET A 79 35.99 -5.75 -39.05
CA MET A 79 35.86 -5.81 -40.51
C MET A 79 34.65 -4.99 -41.00
N HIS A 80 33.51 -5.08 -40.29
CA HIS A 80 32.32 -4.31 -40.63
C HIS A 80 32.54 -2.79 -40.48
N GLU A 81 33.17 -2.37 -39.39
CA GLU A 81 33.52 -0.98 -39.11
C GLU A 81 34.50 -0.45 -40.17
N SER A 82 35.60 -1.16 -40.41
CA SER A 82 36.60 -0.79 -41.41
C SER A 82 36.01 -0.66 -42.81
N THR A 83 35.12 -1.58 -43.21
CA THR A 83 34.44 -1.51 -44.51
C THR A 83 33.50 -0.31 -44.57
N THR A 84 32.83 0.00 -43.47
CA THR A 84 31.94 1.17 -43.38
C THR A 84 32.71 2.47 -43.44
N GLU A 85 33.86 2.57 -42.76
CA GLU A 85 34.75 3.73 -42.78
C GLU A 85 35.33 3.99 -44.17
N ILE A 86 35.83 2.95 -44.86
CA ILE A 86 36.38 3.07 -46.22
C ILE A 86 35.33 3.63 -47.18
N VAL A 87 34.10 3.08 -47.14
CA VAL A 87 33.02 3.50 -48.03
C VAL A 87 32.47 4.88 -47.63
N ALA A 88 32.43 5.20 -46.34
CA ALA A 88 32.04 6.53 -45.86
C ALA A 88 33.07 7.61 -46.24
N ALA A 89 34.36 7.29 -46.25
CA ALA A 89 35.42 8.19 -46.70
C ALA A 89 35.34 8.48 -48.22
N GLU A 90 34.91 7.49 -49.02
CA GLU A 90 34.84 7.62 -50.48
C GLU A 90 33.53 8.25 -50.98
N TYR A 91 32.39 7.94 -50.35
CA TYR A 91 31.04 8.32 -50.82
C TYR A 91 30.26 9.22 -49.84
N GLY A 92 30.84 9.55 -48.69
CA GLY A 92 30.17 10.26 -47.59
C GLY A 92 29.21 9.38 -46.78
N ASP A 93 28.79 9.86 -45.61
CA ASP A 93 27.86 9.12 -44.72
C ASP A 93 26.41 9.22 -45.20
N THR A 94 26.11 8.56 -46.32
CA THR A 94 24.76 8.46 -46.89
C THR A 94 24.16 7.08 -46.68
N ARG A 95 22.81 6.99 -46.71
CA ARG A 95 22.11 5.70 -46.62
C ARG A 95 22.53 4.71 -47.72
N ALA A 96 22.83 5.21 -48.92
CA ALA A 96 23.32 4.41 -50.03
C ALA A 96 24.74 3.87 -49.77
N ALA A 97 25.64 4.71 -49.25
CA ALA A 97 26.99 4.31 -48.85
C ALA A 97 26.96 3.22 -47.75
N ARG A 98 26.11 3.35 -46.72
CA ARG A 98 25.95 2.31 -45.69
C ARG A 98 25.41 0.99 -46.24
N SER A 99 24.52 1.02 -47.22
CA SER A 99 24.03 -0.20 -47.89
C SER A 99 25.15 -0.89 -48.68
N ARG A 100 25.93 -0.10 -49.41
CA ARG A 100 27.08 -0.59 -50.19
C ARG A 100 28.19 -1.16 -49.31
N ALA A 101 28.49 -0.52 -48.18
CA ALA A 101 29.43 -1.03 -47.19
C ALA A 101 28.99 -2.39 -46.62
N ARG A 102 27.68 -2.57 -46.35
CA ARG A 102 27.13 -3.86 -45.91
C ARG A 102 27.25 -4.94 -46.98
N GLU A 103 27.00 -4.60 -48.24
CA GLU A 103 27.18 -5.54 -49.35
C GLU A 103 28.65 -5.95 -49.49
N MET A 104 29.58 -4.99 -49.50
CA MET A 104 31.02 -5.25 -49.54
C MET A 104 31.48 -6.12 -48.37
N PHE A 105 31.00 -5.85 -47.16
CA PHE A 105 31.28 -6.67 -45.98
C PHE A 105 30.85 -8.13 -46.19
N PHE A 106 29.65 -8.36 -46.72
CA PHE A 106 29.15 -9.72 -46.96
C PHE A 106 29.90 -10.42 -48.10
N THR A 107 30.28 -9.71 -49.16
CA THR A 107 31.12 -10.25 -50.23
C THR A 107 32.49 -10.66 -49.70
N ILE A 108 33.12 -9.83 -48.87
CA ILE A 108 34.41 -10.19 -48.24
C ILE A 108 34.24 -11.41 -47.31
N ALA A 109 33.15 -11.47 -46.54
CA ALA A 109 32.89 -12.62 -45.67
C ALA A 109 32.69 -13.93 -46.47
N GLU A 110 32.03 -13.86 -47.62
CA GLU A 110 31.77 -15.02 -48.47
C GLU A 110 33.05 -15.46 -49.22
N ASP A 111 33.74 -14.52 -49.87
CA ASP A 111 34.89 -14.84 -50.74
C ASP A 111 36.19 -15.10 -49.97
N ALA A 112 36.41 -14.45 -48.82
CA ALA A 112 37.67 -14.55 -48.08
C ALA A 112 37.61 -15.46 -46.85
N LEU A 113 36.41 -15.67 -46.27
CA LEU A 113 36.23 -16.43 -45.02
C LEU A 113 35.36 -17.68 -45.19
N ASP A 114 34.84 -17.97 -46.39
CA ASP A 114 33.86 -19.04 -46.66
C ASP A 114 32.63 -18.97 -45.71
N LEU A 115 32.29 -17.76 -45.22
CA LEU A 115 31.14 -17.55 -44.36
C LEU A 115 29.94 -17.16 -45.19
N THR A 116 28.88 -17.97 -45.09
CA THR A 116 27.60 -17.58 -45.70
C THR A 116 27.09 -16.27 -45.10
N ARG A 117 26.42 -15.46 -45.92
CA ARG A 117 25.82 -14.17 -45.49
C ARG A 117 25.00 -14.29 -44.20
N SER A 118 24.24 -15.37 -44.05
CA SER A 118 23.41 -15.64 -42.87
C SER A 118 24.25 -15.93 -41.61
N GLN A 119 25.37 -16.64 -41.73
CA GLN A 119 26.30 -16.90 -40.63
C GLN A 119 27.05 -15.63 -40.21
N ALA A 120 27.58 -14.86 -41.16
CA ALA A 120 28.26 -13.60 -40.85
C ALA A 120 27.31 -12.62 -40.14
N GLN A 121 26.07 -12.51 -40.61
CA GLN A 121 25.04 -11.70 -39.96
C GLN A 121 24.68 -12.22 -38.56
N LEU A 122 24.64 -13.55 -38.37
CA LEU A 122 24.38 -14.18 -37.08
C LEU A 122 25.43 -13.78 -36.05
N TYR A 123 26.71 -14.05 -36.34
CA TYR A 123 27.82 -13.77 -35.43
C TYR A 123 27.92 -12.28 -35.11
N LEU A 124 27.83 -11.41 -36.13
CA LEU A 124 27.83 -9.96 -35.95
C LEU A 124 26.68 -9.50 -35.05
N SER A 125 25.47 -10.04 -35.25
CA SER A 125 24.30 -9.64 -34.46
C SER A 125 24.34 -10.14 -33.01
N LEU A 126 24.91 -11.32 -32.78
CA LEU A 126 25.11 -11.86 -31.42
C LEU A 126 26.18 -11.06 -30.70
N TYR A 127 27.31 -10.79 -31.37
CA TYR A 127 28.37 -9.97 -30.81
C TYR A 127 27.84 -8.59 -30.40
N HIS A 128 27.16 -7.87 -31.31
CA HIS A 128 26.62 -6.54 -31.02
C HIS A 128 25.60 -6.52 -29.87
N ARG A 129 24.73 -7.54 -29.78
CA ARG A 129 23.71 -7.61 -28.72
C ARG A 129 24.32 -7.89 -27.35
N PHE A 130 25.37 -8.69 -27.28
CA PHE A 130 25.96 -9.17 -26.02
C PHE A 130 27.31 -8.52 -25.68
N LEU A 131 27.78 -7.57 -26.49
CA LEU A 131 29.04 -6.84 -26.27
C LEU A 131 29.06 -6.11 -24.93
N GLN A 132 27.91 -5.55 -24.53
CA GLN A 132 27.76 -4.78 -23.28
C GLN A 132 27.52 -5.66 -22.05
N HIS A 133 27.20 -6.95 -22.25
CA HIS A 133 26.91 -7.88 -21.18
C HIS A 133 28.16 -8.67 -20.82
N ASN A 134 28.85 -8.22 -19.76
CA ASN A 134 30.07 -8.85 -19.27
C ASN A 134 29.86 -10.34 -19.02
N GLY A 135 30.56 -11.20 -19.77
CA GLY A 135 30.49 -12.65 -19.59
C GLY A 135 29.37 -13.35 -20.36
N ALA A 136 28.46 -12.64 -21.02
CA ALA A 136 27.40 -13.27 -21.83
C ALA A 136 27.99 -14.18 -22.92
N LEU A 137 28.95 -13.64 -23.67
CA LEU A 137 29.59 -14.36 -24.77
C LEU A 137 30.47 -15.53 -24.29
N SER A 138 30.91 -15.56 -23.02
CA SER A 138 31.80 -16.61 -22.49
C SER A 138 31.07 -17.70 -21.74
N LYS A 139 29.97 -17.36 -21.07
CA LYS A 139 29.20 -18.27 -20.23
C LYS A 139 28.04 -18.91 -20.98
N LEU A 140 27.49 -18.25 -21.99
CA LEU A 140 26.34 -18.74 -22.76
C LEU A 140 26.78 -19.44 -24.05
N ASN A 141 26.05 -20.50 -24.40
CA ASN A 141 26.22 -21.17 -25.68
C ASN A 141 25.50 -20.38 -26.78
N ILE A 142 25.94 -20.52 -28.05
CA ILE A 142 25.31 -19.89 -29.22
C ILE A 142 23.80 -20.15 -29.24
N GLY A 143 23.35 -21.35 -28.89
CA GLY A 143 21.92 -21.70 -28.83
C GLY A 143 21.12 -20.91 -27.79
N GLU A 144 21.74 -20.49 -26.69
CA GLU A 144 21.13 -19.71 -25.61
C GLU A 144 21.16 -18.22 -25.94
N LEU A 145 22.30 -17.74 -26.44
CA LEU A 145 22.44 -16.39 -27.00
C LEU A 145 21.39 -16.14 -28.10
N MET A 146 21.09 -17.17 -28.91
CA MET A 146 20.04 -17.11 -29.93
C MET A 146 18.61 -16.98 -29.37
N VAL A 147 18.35 -17.47 -28.16
CA VAL A 147 17.07 -17.25 -27.49
C VAL A 147 17.00 -15.81 -26.98
N LEU A 148 18.06 -15.37 -26.29
CA LEU A 148 18.18 -14.04 -25.68
C LEU A 148 18.36 -12.91 -26.70
N ARG A 149 18.64 -13.23 -27.97
CA ARG A 149 18.74 -12.26 -29.08
C ARG A 149 17.43 -11.52 -29.34
N ARG A 150 16.28 -12.09 -28.98
CA ARG A 150 14.96 -11.46 -29.21
C ARG A 150 14.89 -10.12 -28.48
N ARG A 151 14.30 -9.12 -29.14
CA ARG A 151 14.13 -7.76 -28.57
C ARG A 151 13.24 -7.74 -27.34
N ASP A 152 12.44 -8.78 -27.15
CA ASP A 152 11.52 -8.91 -26.03
C ASP A 152 12.25 -9.05 -24.69
N TYR A 153 13.55 -9.39 -24.69
CA TYR A 153 14.34 -9.51 -23.46
C TYR A 153 14.99 -8.17 -23.08
N SER A 154 14.81 -7.75 -21.83
CA SER A 154 15.48 -6.57 -21.27
C SER A 154 16.97 -6.84 -20.99
N ALA A 155 17.76 -5.78 -20.81
CA ALA A 155 19.17 -5.92 -20.43
C ALA A 155 19.31 -6.60 -19.06
N GLU A 156 18.47 -6.22 -18.10
CA GLU A 156 18.44 -6.77 -16.73
C GLU A 156 18.08 -8.25 -16.73
N GLU A 157 17.12 -8.68 -17.55
CA GLU A 157 16.76 -10.09 -17.71
C GLU A 157 17.93 -10.92 -18.28
N ILE A 158 18.70 -10.34 -19.20
CA ILE A 158 19.87 -11.00 -19.80
C ILE A 158 20.96 -11.17 -18.73
N ASP A 159 21.23 -10.13 -17.93
CA ASP A 159 22.22 -10.18 -16.85
C ASP A 159 21.81 -11.18 -15.76
N ALA A 160 20.53 -11.22 -15.38
CA ALA A 160 20.00 -12.19 -14.42
C ALA A 160 20.15 -13.63 -14.92
N VAL A 161 19.97 -13.89 -16.21
CA VAL A 161 20.19 -15.22 -16.81
C VAL A 161 21.67 -15.60 -16.80
N ILE A 162 22.58 -14.64 -17.01
CA ILE A 162 24.03 -14.88 -16.97
C ILE A 162 24.46 -15.22 -15.55
N GLU A 163 24.02 -14.44 -14.55
CA GLU A 163 24.32 -14.67 -13.14
C GLU A 163 23.75 -16.03 -12.67
N PHE A 164 22.51 -16.34 -13.05
CA PHE A 164 21.91 -17.64 -12.72
C PHE A 164 22.73 -18.80 -13.30
N LYS A 165 23.22 -18.66 -14.53
CA LYS A 165 24.03 -19.70 -15.18
C LYS A 165 25.45 -19.81 -14.60
N GLU A 166 26.00 -18.72 -14.10
CA GLU A 166 27.27 -18.75 -13.37
C GLU A 166 27.15 -19.57 -12.08
N ASN A 167 26.00 -19.47 -11.41
CA ASN A 167 25.69 -20.24 -10.21
C ASN A 167 25.27 -21.69 -10.52
N ASP A 168 24.56 -21.94 -11.64
CA ASP A 168 24.17 -23.28 -12.09
C ASP A 168 24.57 -23.57 -13.56
N PRO A 169 25.74 -24.21 -13.79
CA PRO A 169 26.19 -24.59 -15.13
C PRO A 169 25.33 -25.65 -15.83
N ALA A 170 24.44 -26.35 -15.12
CA ALA A 170 23.52 -27.32 -15.72
C ALA A 170 22.31 -26.66 -16.38
N TYR A 171 22.16 -25.35 -16.23
CA TYR A 171 21.07 -24.59 -16.81
C TYR A 171 21.08 -24.63 -18.34
N HIS A 172 19.91 -24.91 -18.92
CA HIS A 172 19.78 -25.17 -20.35
C HIS A 172 18.87 -24.16 -21.05
N ARG A 173 19.08 -24.04 -22.37
CA ARG A 173 18.28 -23.23 -23.30
C ARG A 173 16.76 -23.30 -23.10
N LYS A 174 16.23 -24.47 -22.73
CA LYS A 174 14.77 -24.69 -22.60
C LYS A 174 14.19 -23.95 -21.40
N ASP A 175 14.99 -23.69 -20.38
CA ASP A 175 14.53 -23.13 -19.11
C ASP A 175 14.63 -21.60 -19.07
N ILE A 176 15.45 -21.01 -19.95
CA ILE A 176 15.62 -19.54 -20.11
C ILE A 176 14.28 -18.83 -20.19
N ARG A 177 13.36 -19.31 -21.03
CA ARG A 177 12.05 -18.66 -21.19
C ARG A 177 11.22 -18.69 -19.90
N LYS A 178 11.16 -19.86 -19.25
CA LYS A 178 10.39 -20.04 -18.01
C LYS A 178 10.98 -19.24 -16.86
N PHE A 179 12.29 -19.09 -16.81
CA PHE A 179 12.96 -18.26 -15.81
C PHE A 179 12.62 -16.78 -16.00
N VAL A 180 12.75 -16.24 -17.21
CA VAL A 180 12.42 -14.84 -17.48
C VAL A 180 10.93 -14.59 -17.20
N GLU A 181 10.03 -15.50 -17.57
CA GLU A 181 8.60 -15.38 -17.24
C GLU A 181 8.34 -15.36 -15.72
N ARG A 182 9.10 -16.14 -14.94
CA ARG A 182 9.02 -16.09 -13.47
C ARG A 182 9.59 -14.79 -12.92
N LEU A 183 10.71 -14.32 -13.45
CA LEU A 183 11.35 -13.08 -13.05
C LEU A 183 10.39 -11.89 -13.25
N ARG A 184 9.77 -11.81 -14.44
CA ARG A 184 8.75 -10.78 -14.74
C ARG A 184 7.59 -10.79 -13.76
N LYS A 185 7.08 -11.98 -13.43
CA LYS A 185 5.99 -12.11 -12.44
C LYS A 185 6.43 -11.63 -11.06
N GLN A 186 7.65 -11.96 -10.66
CA GLN A 186 8.20 -11.50 -9.38
C GLN A 186 8.39 -9.98 -9.37
N GLU A 187 8.87 -9.39 -10.45
CA GLU A 187 9.00 -7.93 -10.59
C GLU A 187 7.62 -7.24 -10.55
N GLU A 188 6.62 -7.79 -11.24
CA GLU A 188 5.24 -7.31 -11.21
C GLU A 188 4.65 -7.40 -9.79
N GLU A 189 4.85 -8.52 -9.09
CA GLU A 189 4.44 -8.69 -7.70
C GLU A 189 5.13 -7.67 -6.77
N VAL A 190 6.43 -7.40 -6.97
CA VAL A 190 7.17 -6.41 -6.18
C VAL A 190 6.63 -5.01 -6.43
N ILE A 191 6.33 -4.65 -7.67
CA ILE A 191 5.71 -3.36 -8.01
C ILE A 191 4.32 -3.25 -7.37
N ASP A 192 3.51 -4.30 -7.44
CA ASP A 192 2.19 -4.36 -6.81
C ASP A 192 2.27 -4.23 -5.28
N VAL A 193 3.25 -4.86 -4.64
CA VAL A 193 3.47 -4.72 -3.20
C VAL A 193 3.94 -3.31 -2.86
N GLN A 194 4.85 -2.73 -3.65
CA GLN A 194 5.35 -1.39 -3.43
C GLN A 194 4.24 -0.34 -3.57
N THR A 195 3.39 -0.46 -4.59
CA THR A 195 2.23 0.44 -4.75
C THR A 195 1.22 0.31 -3.62
N LYS A 196 0.95 -0.91 -3.13
CA LYS A 196 0.11 -1.12 -1.93
C LYS A 196 0.73 -0.49 -0.68
N LEU A 197 2.04 -0.59 -0.53
CA LEU A 197 2.77 0.05 0.57
C LEU A 197 2.69 1.57 0.48
N ASP A 198 2.86 2.14 -0.71
CA ASP A 198 2.76 3.59 -0.94
C ASP A 198 1.33 4.10 -0.64
N ILE A 199 0.29 3.33 -1.00
CA ILE A 199 -1.11 3.66 -0.63
C ILE A 199 -1.30 3.58 0.89
N ALA A 200 -0.87 2.49 1.52
CA ALA A 200 -1.03 2.30 2.96
C ALA A 200 -0.28 3.36 3.78
N THR A 201 0.90 3.78 3.31
CA THR A 201 1.67 4.87 3.95
C THR A 201 0.99 6.23 3.76
N ALA A 202 0.38 6.49 2.61
CA ALA A 202 -0.42 7.70 2.38
C ALA A 202 -1.69 7.72 3.26
N GLU A 203 -2.39 6.60 3.39
CA GLU A 203 -3.53 6.45 4.30
C GLU A 203 -3.12 6.64 5.77
N LEU A 204 -1.99 6.07 6.17
CA LEU A 204 -1.44 6.27 7.51
C LEU A 204 -1.09 7.74 7.76
N ALA A 205 -0.48 8.43 6.80
CA ALA A 205 -0.20 9.86 6.91
C ALA A 205 -1.48 10.69 7.05
N SER A 206 -2.54 10.35 6.30
CA SER A 206 -3.85 11.00 6.41
C SER A 206 -4.47 10.81 7.79
N THR A 207 -4.49 9.56 8.29
CA THR A 207 -5.05 9.24 9.62
C THR A 207 -4.27 9.88 10.76
N VAL A 208 -2.94 10.00 10.63
CA VAL A 208 -2.10 10.74 11.58
C VAL A 208 -2.46 12.24 11.57
N SER A 209 -2.66 12.85 10.40
CA SER A 209 -3.09 14.25 10.30
C SER A 209 -4.47 14.46 10.91
N GLU A 210 -5.43 13.59 10.59
CA GLU A 210 -6.79 13.66 11.17
C GLU A 210 -6.78 13.50 12.69
N ASN A 211 -5.91 12.64 13.22
CA ASN A 211 -5.75 12.50 14.68
C ASN A 211 -5.13 13.75 15.31
N ALA A 212 -4.15 14.38 14.65
CA ALA A 212 -3.58 15.63 15.12
C ALA A 212 -4.64 16.74 15.18
N ASP A 213 -5.50 16.84 14.16
CA ASP A 213 -6.60 17.80 14.13
C ASP A 213 -7.62 17.55 15.25
N LYS A 214 -7.99 16.28 15.48
CA LYS A 214 -8.86 15.89 16.60
C LYS A 214 -8.24 16.23 17.96
N ASP A 215 -6.92 16.02 18.12
CA ASP A 215 -6.22 16.40 19.35
C ASP A 215 -6.24 17.92 19.59
N PHE A 216 -6.12 18.73 18.53
CA PHE A 216 -6.28 20.19 18.64
C PHE A 216 -7.71 20.57 19.03
N GLU A 217 -8.71 19.92 18.46
CA GLU A 217 -10.12 20.15 18.80
C GLU A 217 -10.42 19.75 20.26
N ILE A 218 -9.93 18.61 20.72
CA ILE A 218 -10.05 18.17 22.11
C ILE A 218 -9.43 19.19 23.06
N ARG A 219 -8.23 19.70 22.75
CA ARG A 219 -7.57 20.75 23.57
C ARG A 219 -8.42 22.01 23.61
N ARG A 220 -8.96 22.44 22.48
CA ARG A 220 -9.85 23.61 22.41
C ARG A 220 -11.12 23.41 23.25
N LEU A 221 -11.81 22.28 23.09
CA LEU A 221 -13.02 21.97 23.85
C LEU A 221 -12.73 21.91 25.36
N ASN A 222 -11.59 21.36 25.77
CA ASN A 222 -11.17 21.36 27.17
C ASN A 222 -10.94 22.79 27.71
N THR A 223 -10.37 23.69 26.91
CA THR A 223 -10.23 25.10 27.30
C THR A 223 -11.58 25.82 27.41
N GLU A 224 -12.51 25.56 26.50
CA GLU A 224 -13.86 26.11 26.54
C GLU A 224 -14.66 25.59 27.74
N LEU A 225 -14.54 24.29 28.07
CA LEU A 225 -15.12 23.70 29.27
C LEU A 225 -14.54 24.31 30.55
N GLY A 226 -13.22 24.54 30.60
CA GLY A 226 -12.58 25.23 31.72
C GLY A 226 -13.11 26.66 31.90
N ARG A 227 -13.28 27.40 30.79
CA ARG A 227 -13.87 28.75 30.80
C ARG A 227 -15.32 28.72 31.33
N LEU A 228 -16.16 27.84 30.80
CA LEU A 228 -17.56 27.71 31.24
C LEU A 228 -17.67 27.29 32.71
N ALA A 229 -16.78 26.43 33.19
CA ALA A 229 -16.73 26.06 34.60
C ALA A 229 -16.43 27.29 35.48
N SER A 230 -15.45 28.11 35.10
CA SER A 230 -15.13 29.35 35.83
C SER A 230 -16.27 30.38 35.78
N GLU A 231 -16.94 30.53 34.64
CA GLU A 231 -18.09 31.42 34.47
C GLU A 231 -19.26 30.98 35.38
N ARG A 232 -19.55 29.68 35.40
CA ARG A 232 -20.57 29.11 36.29
C ARG A 232 -20.24 29.31 37.78
N ASP A 233 -18.97 29.21 38.16
CA ASP A 233 -18.56 29.41 39.55
C ASP A 233 -18.66 30.89 39.94
N ALA A 234 -18.29 31.82 39.05
CA ALA A 234 -18.52 33.25 39.23
C ALA A 234 -20.01 33.60 39.34
N ASP A 235 -20.87 33.00 38.50
CA ASP A 235 -22.33 33.19 38.58
C ASP A 235 -22.90 32.68 39.90
N ARG A 236 -22.39 31.55 40.43
CA ARG A 236 -22.79 31.04 41.75
C ARG A 236 -22.40 31.99 42.87
N GLU A 237 -21.22 32.57 42.83
CA GLU A 237 -20.78 33.58 43.80
C GLU A 237 -21.65 34.84 43.71
N ALA A 238 -21.91 35.34 42.49
CA ALA A 238 -22.79 36.48 42.27
C ALA A 238 -24.22 36.22 42.79
N LEU A 239 -24.79 35.04 42.53
CA LEU A 239 -26.09 34.64 43.07
C LEU A 239 -26.08 34.53 44.60
N SER A 240 -24.99 34.07 45.21
CA SER A 240 -24.83 34.06 46.67
C SER A 240 -24.85 35.48 47.24
N HIS A 241 -24.10 36.40 46.63
CA HIS A 241 -24.09 37.81 47.02
C HIS A 241 -25.46 38.46 46.88
N VAL A 242 -26.17 38.24 45.77
CA VAL A 242 -27.54 38.77 45.57
C VAL A 242 -28.50 38.21 46.63
N ARG A 243 -28.39 36.93 47.00
CA ARG A 243 -29.19 36.35 48.09
C ARG A 243 -28.88 37.01 49.44
N GLU A 244 -27.61 37.28 49.73
CA GLU A 244 -27.21 38.00 50.94
C GLU A 244 -27.74 39.43 50.96
N GLU A 245 -27.67 40.15 49.84
CA GLU A 245 -28.24 41.50 49.73
C GLU A 245 -29.76 41.49 49.89
N MET A 246 -30.45 40.53 49.27
CA MET A 246 -31.90 40.38 49.40
C MET A 246 -32.31 40.07 50.84
N THR A 247 -31.55 39.24 51.56
CA THR A 247 -31.81 38.97 52.99
C THR A 247 -31.58 40.22 53.84
N ARG A 248 -30.53 41.01 53.58
CA ARG A 248 -30.31 42.32 54.23
C ARG A 248 -31.44 43.31 53.94
N GLN A 249 -31.88 43.40 52.70
CA GLN A 249 -33.00 44.25 52.31
C GLN A 249 -34.30 43.82 52.98
N ASN A 250 -34.58 42.51 53.07
CA ASN A 250 -35.75 42.00 53.78
C ASN A 250 -35.73 42.35 55.27
N LEU A 251 -34.56 42.27 55.92
CA LEU A 251 -34.40 42.69 57.32
C LEU A 251 -34.63 44.20 57.47
N SER A 252 -34.06 45.01 56.57
CA SER A 252 -34.29 46.47 56.54
C SER A 252 -35.77 46.80 56.30
N TYR A 253 -36.43 46.12 55.38
CA TYR A 253 -37.86 46.30 55.09
C TYR A 253 -38.72 45.94 56.31
N SER A 254 -38.36 44.86 57.01
CA SER A 254 -39.03 44.46 58.25
C SER A 254 -38.86 45.52 59.35
N ALA A 255 -37.67 46.11 59.48
CA ALA A 255 -37.41 47.20 60.42
C ALA A 255 -38.20 48.47 60.08
N ILE A 256 -38.23 48.86 58.80
CA ILE A 256 -39.03 50.00 58.32
C ILE A 256 -40.52 49.74 58.57
N ARG A 257 -41.00 48.52 58.32
CA ARG A 257 -42.41 48.16 58.57
C ARG A 257 -42.77 48.28 60.05
N MET A 258 -41.89 47.85 60.95
CA MET A 258 -42.07 48.03 62.39
C MET A 258 -42.11 49.51 62.79
N GLN A 259 -41.23 50.34 62.21
CA GLN A 259 -41.26 51.80 62.41
C GLN A 259 -42.55 52.44 61.89
N ILE A 260 -43.07 51.98 60.74
CA ILE A 260 -44.36 52.43 60.21
C ILE A 260 -45.48 52.06 61.18
N ASP A 261 -45.51 50.83 61.68
CA ASP A 261 -46.52 50.38 62.64
C ASP A 261 -46.46 51.20 63.95
N ASP A 262 -45.27 51.55 64.44
CA ASP A 262 -45.08 52.40 65.61
C ASP A 262 -45.54 53.85 65.34
N LEU A 263 -45.17 54.43 64.20
CA LEU A 263 -45.64 55.75 63.78
C LEU A 263 -47.16 55.79 63.56
N GLU A 264 -47.76 54.71 63.08
CA GLU A 264 -49.21 54.60 62.97
C GLU A 264 -49.89 54.58 64.34
N ARG A 265 -49.30 53.89 65.34
CA ARG A 265 -49.79 53.94 66.71
C ARG A 265 -49.69 55.35 67.28
N GLU A 266 -48.54 56.00 67.13
CA GLU A 266 -48.35 57.39 67.57
C GLU A 266 -49.34 58.34 66.86
N LYS A 267 -49.56 58.15 65.55
CA LYS A 267 -50.57 58.89 64.80
C LYS A 267 -51.97 58.67 65.35
N ARG A 268 -52.35 57.44 65.69
CA ARG A 268 -53.66 57.15 66.32
C ARG A 268 -53.77 57.82 67.69
N GLU A 269 -52.73 57.75 68.51
CA GLU A 269 -52.70 58.44 69.81
C GLU A 269 -52.79 59.97 69.66
N LEU A 270 -52.11 60.54 68.67
CA LEU A 270 -52.20 61.97 68.34
C LEU A 270 -53.57 62.33 67.75
N GLN A 271 -54.18 61.46 66.95
CA GLN A 271 -55.54 61.63 66.47
C GLN A 271 -56.56 61.56 67.60
N ASP A 272 -56.37 60.68 68.58
CA ASP A 272 -57.21 60.61 69.77
C ASP A 272 -57.02 61.85 70.66
N ARG A 273 -55.79 62.34 70.81
CA ARG A 273 -55.49 63.63 71.47
C ARG A 273 -56.07 64.82 70.69
N MET A 274 -56.06 64.77 69.36
CA MET A 274 -56.71 65.78 68.52
C MET A 274 -58.23 65.67 68.54
N ALA A 275 -58.81 64.48 68.70
CA ALA A 275 -60.24 64.30 68.90
C ALA A 275 -60.65 64.86 70.27
N PHE A 276 -59.79 64.69 71.28
CA PHE A 276 -59.93 65.30 72.60
C PHE A 276 -59.79 66.84 72.55
N SER A 277 -58.88 67.39 71.73
CA SER A 277 -58.75 68.84 71.55
C SER A 277 -59.80 69.46 70.62
N LYS A 278 -60.33 68.70 69.64
CA LYS A 278 -61.46 69.08 68.77
C LYS A 278 -62.81 69.12 69.50
N ALA A 279 -62.91 68.61 70.74
CA ALA A 279 -64.04 68.89 71.63
C ALA A 279 -64.11 70.39 72.03
N ASN A 280 -63.07 71.17 71.76
CA ASN A 280 -63.05 72.62 71.83
C ASN A 280 -62.35 73.21 70.60
N THR A 281 -63.05 73.37 69.49
CA THR A 281 -62.99 74.52 68.54
C THR A 281 -63.55 74.16 67.15
N ARG A 282 -64.14 75.18 66.51
CA ARG A 282 -64.92 75.14 65.27
C ARG A 282 -64.13 74.61 64.05
N PRO A 283 -64.79 73.89 63.11
CA PRO A 283 -64.16 73.41 61.89
C PRO A 283 -64.09 74.53 60.83
N GLU A 284 -62.92 74.67 60.21
CA GLU A 284 -62.75 75.36 58.94
C GLU A 284 -62.34 74.32 57.87
N THR A 285 -63.03 74.34 56.75
CA THR A 285 -62.94 73.41 55.62
C THR A 285 -61.70 73.66 54.77
N VAL A 286 -60.93 72.61 54.49
CA VAL A 286 -59.94 72.60 53.41
C VAL A 286 -60.15 71.35 52.56
N GLU A 287 -60.30 71.57 51.26
CA GLU A 287 -60.49 70.56 50.22
C GLU A 287 -59.22 69.74 50.02
N VAL A 288 -59.37 68.41 49.97
CA VAL A 288 -58.32 67.49 49.53
C VAL A 288 -58.59 67.14 48.08
N GLN A 289 -57.73 67.64 47.18
CA GLN A 289 -57.61 67.15 45.82
C GLN A 289 -57.10 65.69 45.84
N VAL A 290 -57.91 64.79 45.29
CA VAL A 290 -57.48 63.50 44.73
C VAL A 290 -57.34 63.82 43.24
N VAL A 291 -56.22 63.63 42.53
CA VAL A 291 -55.51 62.38 42.23
C VAL A 291 -54.08 62.75 41.75
N PRO A 292 -53.00 62.07 42.20
CA PRO A 292 -51.67 62.25 41.61
C PRO A 292 -51.59 61.67 40.19
N LEU A 293 -51.00 62.43 39.26
CA LEU A 293 -50.57 61.97 37.94
C LEU A 293 -49.66 60.74 38.08
N GLY A 294 -50.09 59.59 37.54
CA GLY A 294 -49.27 58.39 37.49
C GLY A 294 -49.82 57.22 36.67
N TYR A 295 -51.05 57.30 36.17
CA TYR A 295 -51.64 56.22 35.39
C TYR A 295 -51.31 56.25 33.89
N ALA A 296 -50.65 57.30 33.39
CA ALA A 296 -50.16 57.32 32.00
C ALA A 296 -48.85 56.53 31.82
N SER A 297 -47.92 56.57 32.81
CA SER A 297 -46.62 55.88 32.67
C SER A 297 -46.70 54.36 32.89
N LEU A 298 -47.70 53.89 33.63
CA LEU A 298 -47.93 52.46 33.85
C LEU A 298 -48.59 51.81 32.63
N GLU A 299 -49.56 52.47 31.98
CA GLU A 299 -50.16 51.97 30.74
C GLU A 299 -49.14 51.94 29.59
N ASP A 300 -48.31 52.98 29.45
CA ASP A 300 -47.23 53.02 28.45
C ASP A 300 -46.16 51.94 28.71
N ALA A 301 -45.79 51.70 29.98
CA ALA A 301 -44.86 50.63 30.33
C ALA A 301 -45.45 49.22 30.09
N LEU A 302 -46.75 49.06 30.28
CA LEU A 302 -47.46 47.80 30.04
C LEU A 302 -47.62 47.53 28.54
N ALA A 303 -47.89 48.56 27.73
CA ALA A 303 -47.87 48.50 26.27
C ALA A 303 -46.49 48.12 25.74
N ALA A 304 -45.42 48.80 26.17
CA ALA A 304 -44.05 48.49 25.75
C ALA A 304 -43.64 47.05 26.12
N LYS A 305 -44.01 46.57 27.32
CA LYS A 305 -43.74 45.19 27.74
C LYS A 305 -44.57 44.17 26.95
N ASN A 306 -45.79 44.52 26.54
CA ASN A 306 -46.60 43.65 25.72
C ASN A 306 -46.06 43.54 24.28
N ASP A 307 -45.49 44.61 23.75
CA ASP A 307 -44.81 44.63 22.44
C ASP A 307 -43.52 43.79 22.46
N GLU A 308 -42.70 43.91 23.51
CA GLU A 308 -41.53 43.04 23.74
C GLU A 308 -41.93 41.56 23.84
N LEU A 309 -43.02 41.26 24.55
CA LEU A 309 -43.54 39.90 24.72
C LEU A 309 -44.10 39.34 23.41
N SER A 310 -44.72 40.19 22.59
CA SER A 310 -45.14 39.88 21.22
C SER A 310 -43.94 39.56 20.31
N ALA A 311 -42.89 40.40 20.35
CA ALA A 311 -41.67 40.17 19.57
C ALA A 311 -40.96 38.87 19.99
N ALA A 312 -40.82 38.63 21.31
CA ALA A 312 -40.23 37.41 21.84
C ALA A 312 -41.06 36.16 21.46
N LYS A 313 -42.39 36.26 21.43
CA LYS A 313 -43.27 35.18 20.94
C LYS A 313 -43.07 34.89 19.46
N ALA A 314 -42.88 35.92 18.64
CA ALA A 314 -42.60 35.76 17.21
C ALA A 314 -41.24 35.10 16.97
N GLU A 315 -40.19 35.52 17.69
CA GLU A 315 -38.87 34.89 17.63
C GLU A 315 -38.92 33.43 18.10
N LEU A 316 -39.66 33.13 19.16
CA LEU A 316 -39.84 31.77 19.66
C LEU A 316 -40.54 30.88 18.62
N ALA A 317 -41.56 31.41 17.92
CA ALA A 317 -42.23 30.69 16.84
C ALA A 317 -41.30 30.43 15.63
N ASP A 318 -40.46 31.40 15.26
CA ASP A 318 -39.46 31.23 14.18
C ASP A 318 -38.40 30.19 14.56
N ILE A 319 -37.89 30.24 15.79
CA ILE A 319 -36.92 29.25 16.31
C ILE A 319 -37.54 27.85 16.35
N GLN A 320 -38.81 27.72 16.76
CA GLN A 320 -39.52 26.45 16.74
C GLN A 320 -39.68 25.90 15.32
N SER A 321 -40.02 26.76 14.35
CA SER A 321 -40.12 26.37 12.94
C SER A 321 -38.77 25.89 12.39
N ARG A 322 -37.68 26.62 12.68
CA ARG A 322 -36.33 26.22 12.26
C ARG A 322 -35.90 24.92 12.91
N ARG A 323 -36.24 24.71 14.19
CA ARG A 323 -35.95 23.45 14.89
C ARG A 323 -36.66 22.27 14.24
N GLN A 324 -37.94 22.44 13.87
CA GLN A 324 -38.71 21.41 13.18
C GLN A 324 -38.09 21.06 11.82
N GLN A 325 -37.68 22.07 11.04
CA GLN A 325 -37.00 21.83 9.75
C GLN A 325 -35.70 21.05 9.91
N ILE A 326 -34.89 21.39 10.93
CA ILE A 326 -33.64 20.68 11.22
C ILE A 326 -33.94 19.25 11.69
N GLU A 327 -34.95 19.03 12.53
CA GLU A 327 -35.38 17.69 12.96
C GLU A 327 -35.82 16.83 11.75
N ASP A 328 -36.56 17.40 10.81
CA ASP A 328 -36.99 16.72 9.58
C ASP A 328 -35.79 16.40 8.66
N GLU A 329 -34.84 17.32 8.49
CA GLU A 329 -33.60 17.07 7.72
C GLU A 329 -32.73 15.98 8.37
N ILE A 330 -32.62 15.97 9.70
CA ILE A 330 -31.89 14.93 10.44
C ILE A 330 -32.57 13.58 10.24
N ALA A 331 -33.90 13.51 10.30
CA ALA A 331 -34.66 12.29 10.07
C ALA A 331 -34.49 11.76 8.64
N GLU A 332 -34.49 12.65 7.64
CA GLU A 332 -34.24 12.26 6.25
C GLU A 332 -32.83 11.70 6.07
N ARG A 333 -31.81 12.43 6.55
CA ARG A 333 -30.41 12.02 6.46
C ARG A 333 -30.11 10.73 7.21
N SER A 334 -30.70 10.54 8.39
CA SER A 334 -30.54 9.29 9.15
C SER A 334 -31.13 8.11 8.40
N SER A 335 -32.29 8.27 7.74
CA SER A 335 -32.87 7.21 6.90
C SER A 335 -31.97 6.83 5.71
N VAL A 336 -31.29 7.80 5.11
CA VAL A 336 -30.33 7.56 4.01
C VAL A 336 -29.09 6.84 4.53
N LEU A 337 -28.57 7.25 5.70
CA LEU A 337 -27.45 6.58 6.35
C LEU A 337 -27.79 5.14 6.71
N ASP A 338 -28.97 4.87 7.26
CA ASP A 338 -29.42 3.51 7.60
C ASP A 338 -29.53 2.62 6.35
N LYS A 339 -30.06 3.16 5.24
CA LYS A 339 -30.11 2.43 3.97
C LYS A 339 -28.69 2.10 3.45
N ARG A 340 -27.75 3.04 3.55
CA ARG A 340 -26.35 2.84 3.17
C ARG A 340 -25.64 1.84 4.07
N ALA A 341 -25.86 1.92 5.39
CA ALA A 341 -25.29 0.99 6.36
C ALA A 341 -25.77 -0.44 6.09
N ARG A 342 -27.10 -0.63 5.90
CA ARG A 342 -27.67 -1.94 5.53
C ARG A 342 -27.11 -2.47 4.21
N ALA A 343 -26.99 -1.62 3.18
CA ALA A 343 -26.39 -2.04 1.92
C ALA A 343 -24.92 -2.47 2.09
N ARG A 344 -24.15 -1.75 2.91
CA ARG A 344 -22.75 -2.11 3.23
C ARG A 344 -22.67 -3.44 3.99
N ASP A 345 -23.54 -3.66 4.97
CA ASP A 345 -23.56 -4.89 5.76
C ASP A 345 -23.95 -6.10 4.89
N GLU A 346 -24.94 -5.95 4.02
CA GLU A 346 -25.34 -7.00 3.07
C GLU A 346 -24.22 -7.31 2.05
N LEU A 347 -23.52 -6.30 1.55
CA LEU A 347 -22.34 -6.51 0.68
C LEU A 347 -21.20 -7.21 1.43
N ALA A 348 -20.95 -6.86 2.69
CA ALA A 348 -19.92 -7.50 3.50
C ALA A 348 -20.25 -8.99 3.73
N LYS A 349 -21.50 -9.32 4.05
CA LYS A 349 -21.97 -10.72 4.15
C LYS A 349 -21.77 -11.46 2.84
N LEU A 350 -22.16 -10.86 1.72
CA LEU A 350 -22.02 -11.46 0.39
C LEU A 350 -20.55 -11.80 0.09
N VAL A 351 -19.61 -10.90 0.41
CA VAL A 351 -18.16 -11.16 0.23
C VAL A 351 -17.72 -12.37 1.06
N THR A 352 -18.12 -12.46 2.33
CA THR A 352 -17.79 -13.60 3.19
C THR A 352 -18.37 -14.91 2.65
N GLU A 353 -19.60 -14.90 2.14
CA GLU A 353 -20.20 -16.08 1.50
C GLU A 353 -19.44 -16.49 0.23
N PHE A 354 -18.97 -15.54 -0.58
CA PHE A 354 -18.16 -15.84 -1.75
C PHE A 354 -16.80 -16.45 -1.40
N GLU A 355 -16.15 -15.98 -0.33
CA GLU A 355 -14.91 -16.59 0.15
C GLU A 355 -15.14 -18.07 0.54
N GLN A 356 -16.27 -18.39 1.16
CA GLN A 356 -16.66 -19.76 1.48
C GLN A 356 -16.96 -20.57 0.21
N VAL A 357 -17.64 -20.00 -0.78
CA VAL A 357 -17.92 -20.66 -2.06
C VAL A 357 -16.62 -20.97 -2.80
N VAL A 358 -15.66 -20.03 -2.85
CA VAL A 358 -14.36 -20.23 -3.52
C VAL A 358 -13.55 -21.32 -2.83
N SER A 359 -13.50 -21.33 -1.49
CA SER A 359 -12.79 -22.38 -0.75
C SER A 359 -13.43 -23.76 -0.92
N THR A 360 -14.77 -23.82 -0.95
CA THR A 360 -15.51 -25.06 -1.22
C THR A 360 -15.32 -25.54 -2.66
N PHE A 361 -15.30 -24.62 -3.62
CA PHE A 361 -15.05 -24.97 -5.02
C PHE A 361 -13.63 -25.52 -5.21
N ALA A 362 -12.62 -24.96 -4.54
CA ALA A 362 -11.26 -25.47 -4.59
C ALA A 362 -11.17 -26.92 -4.07
N SER A 363 -11.88 -27.26 -3.00
CA SER A 363 -11.92 -28.63 -2.48
C SER A 363 -12.65 -29.59 -3.43
N VAL A 364 -13.75 -29.16 -4.04
CA VAL A 364 -14.48 -29.92 -5.07
C VAL A 364 -13.62 -30.12 -6.31
N GLN A 365 -12.88 -29.11 -6.76
CA GLN A 365 -11.98 -29.21 -7.90
C GLN A 365 -10.89 -30.26 -7.65
N LEU A 366 -10.29 -30.28 -6.46
CA LEU A 366 -9.32 -31.31 -6.07
C LEU A 366 -9.95 -32.70 -6.08
N ALA A 367 -11.17 -32.86 -5.55
CA ALA A 367 -11.88 -34.13 -5.58
C ALA A 367 -12.17 -34.62 -7.01
N VAL A 368 -12.59 -33.71 -7.91
CA VAL A 368 -12.82 -34.02 -9.34
C VAL A 368 -11.51 -34.40 -10.04
N GLN A 369 -10.39 -33.74 -9.73
CA GLN A 369 -9.08 -34.12 -10.26
C GLN A 369 -8.62 -35.49 -9.76
N MET A 370 -8.89 -35.81 -8.49
CA MET A 370 -8.56 -37.12 -7.91
C MET A 370 -9.42 -38.26 -8.47
N ALA A 371 -10.67 -37.98 -8.87
CA ALA A 371 -11.57 -38.97 -9.46
C ALA A 371 -11.15 -39.42 -10.88
N GLY A 372 -10.28 -38.65 -11.56
CA GLY A 372 -9.66 -39.05 -12.84
C GLY A 372 -10.57 -38.98 -14.08
N ASP A 373 -11.90 -38.89 -13.92
CA ASP A 373 -12.85 -38.73 -15.03
C ASP A 373 -13.65 -37.41 -14.90
N VAL A 374 -13.13 -36.36 -15.53
CA VAL A 374 -13.74 -35.02 -15.56
C VAL A 374 -15.02 -34.99 -16.41
N SER A 375 -15.24 -35.99 -17.28
CA SER A 375 -16.37 -36.00 -18.20
C SER A 375 -17.71 -36.18 -17.49
N GLU A 376 -17.73 -36.92 -16.38
CA GLU A 376 -18.91 -37.15 -15.54
C GLU A 376 -19.38 -35.86 -14.83
N PHE A 377 -18.44 -34.99 -14.43
CA PHE A 377 -18.74 -33.75 -13.69
C PHE A 377 -18.93 -32.52 -14.58
N ARG A 378 -18.68 -32.65 -15.89
CA ARG A 378 -18.76 -31.55 -16.86
C ARG A 378 -20.12 -30.83 -16.89
N PRO A 379 -21.28 -31.51 -16.81
CA PRO A 379 -22.58 -30.82 -16.78
C PRO A 379 -22.72 -29.91 -15.55
N ALA A 380 -22.31 -30.36 -14.37
CA ALA A 380 -22.38 -29.59 -13.13
C ALA A 380 -21.45 -28.37 -13.17
N LEU A 381 -20.22 -28.54 -13.68
CA LEU A 381 -19.27 -27.44 -13.87
C LEU A 381 -19.77 -26.39 -14.88
N THR A 382 -20.50 -26.82 -15.92
CA THR A 382 -21.08 -25.91 -16.92
C THR A 382 -22.22 -25.07 -16.31
N VAL A 383 -23.04 -25.67 -15.43
CA VAL A 383 -24.08 -24.92 -14.71
C VAL A 383 -23.43 -23.90 -13.76
N LEU A 384 -22.39 -24.29 -13.02
CA LEU A 384 -21.64 -23.36 -12.16
C LEU A 384 -21.04 -22.19 -12.95
N ASP A 385 -20.41 -22.47 -14.10
CA ASP A 385 -19.86 -21.45 -14.99
C ASP A 385 -20.94 -20.46 -15.48
N SER A 386 -22.13 -20.96 -15.81
CA SER A 386 -23.26 -20.11 -16.21
C SER A 386 -23.76 -19.19 -15.09
N ILE A 387 -23.78 -19.69 -13.85
CA ILE A 387 -24.20 -18.92 -12.66
C ILE A 387 -23.16 -17.82 -12.36
N VAL A 388 -21.87 -18.17 -12.37
CA VAL A 388 -20.77 -17.22 -12.16
C VAL A 388 -20.73 -16.17 -13.26
N SER A 389 -20.94 -16.57 -14.51
CA SER A 389 -21.00 -15.64 -15.64
C SER A 389 -22.14 -14.63 -15.52
N ARG A 390 -23.32 -15.08 -15.09
CA ARG A 390 -24.47 -14.20 -14.83
C ARG A 390 -24.19 -13.23 -13.68
N LEU A 391 -23.69 -13.73 -12.56
CA LEU A 391 -23.32 -12.90 -11.41
C LEU A 391 -22.27 -11.85 -11.81
N HIS A 392 -21.26 -12.24 -12.57
CA HIS A 392 -20.23 -11.31 -13.04
C HIS A 392 -20.81 -10.20 -13.94
N ALA A 393 -21.80 -10.53 -14.77
CA ALA A 393 -22.54 -9.53 -15.55
C ALA A 393 -23.34 -8.57 -14.64
N ASP A 394 -24.02 -9.10 -13.62
CA ASP A 394 -24.79 -8.32 -12.65
C ASP A 394 -23.88 -7.38 -11.83
N ILE A 395 -22.71 -7.85 -11.39
CA ILE A 395 -21.69 -7.02 -10.70
C ILE A 395 -21.20 -5.90 -11.61
N ARG A 396 -20.86 -6.20 -12.88
CA ARG A 396 -20.46 -5.17 -13.85
C ARG A 396 -21.58 -4.16 -14.12
N SER A 397 -22.83 -4.62 -14.19
CA SER A 397 -23.97 -3.74 -14.34
C SER A 397 -24.13 -2.81 -13.13
N ALA A 398 -23.95 -3.34 -11.91
CA ALA A 398 -24.02 -2.55 -10.68
C ALA A 398 -22.89 -1.50 -10.59
N LEU A 399 -21.67 -1.84 -11.02
CA LEU A 399 -20.54 -0.90 -11.07
C LEU A 399 -20.73 0.23 -12.11
N ASN A 400 -21.49 -0.03 -13.17
CA ASN A 400 -21.76 0.92 -14.25
C ASN A 400 -23.04 1.73 -14.05
N ALA A 401 -23.87 1.40 -13.06
CA ALA A 401 -25.06 2.16 -12.71
C ALA A 401 -24.63 3.50 -12.08
N ARG A 402 -24.76 4.58 -12.84
CA ARG A 402 -24.54 5.97 -12.38
C ARG A 402 -25.78 6.53 -11.71
#